data_AF-A0A536HJC8-F1
#
_entry.id   AF-A0A536HJC8-F1
#
_cell.length_a   1.000
_cell.length_b   1.000
_cell.length_c   1.000
_cell.angle_alpha   90.00
_cell.angle_beta   90.00
_cell.angle_gamma   90.00
#
_symmetry.space_group_name_H-M   'P 1'
#
loop_
_entity.id
_entity.type
_entity.pdbx_description
1 polymer ?
#
loop_
_entity_poly.entity_id
_entity_poly.type
_entity_poly.pdbx_seq_one_letter_code
_entity_poly.pdbx_strand_id
1 'polypeptide(L)'
;MAVRTAGGQRLIDGESLAAVTKPKRKAGRDEPAKQSARNRFPGIVTRVIKDRVAAQVEIQAGPHRLVSLLTREAVDELDLKPGMPAIAVVKATNVSVELPRD
;
A
#
# COMPACT_ATOMS: atom_id res chain seq x y z
N MET A 1 -16.84 -7.96 -6.95
CA MET A 1 -18.31 -8.04 -6.69
C MET A 1 -18.54 -8.20 -5.18
N ALA A 2 -19.56 -7.57 -4.58
CA ALA A 2 -19.76 -7.64 -3.12
C ALA A 2 -20.73 -8.77 -2.71
N VAL A 3 -20.30 -9.67 -1.82
CA VAL A 3 -21.11 -10.74 -1.24
C VAL A 3 -21.55 -10.34 0.18
N ARG A 4 -22.73 -10.74 0.64
CA ARG A 4 -23.15 -10.53 2.04
C ARG A 4 -22.67 -11.68 2.92
N THR A 5 -22.06 -11.35 4.06
CA THR A 5 -21.75 -12.33 5.10
C THR A 5 -23.01 -12.66 5.92
N ALA A 6 -22.98 -13.74 6.69
CA ALA A 6 -24.06 -14.11 7.61
C ALA A 6 -24.39 -13.00 8.63
N GLY A 7 -23.40 -12.15 8.97
CA GLY A 7 -23.58 -10.98 9.85
C GLY A 7 -24.04 -9.70 9.13
N GLY A 8 -24.50 -9.79 7.87
CA GLY A 8 -25.03 -8.67 7.11
C GLY A 8 -23.99 -7.69 6.52
N GLN A 9 -22.69 -7.94 6.75
CA GLN A 9 -21.61 -7.13 6.21
C GLN A 9 -21.39 -7.41 4.71
N ARG A 10 -20.86 -6.43 3.98
CA ARG A 10 -20.42 -6.61 2.58
C ARG A 10 -18.97 -7.08 2.56
N LEU A 11 -18.75 -8.31 2.12
CA LEU A 11 -17.44 -8.83 1.74
C LEU A 11 -17.16 -8.41 0.30
N ILE A 12 -16.01 -7.80 0.06
CA ILE A 12 -15.58 -7.36 -1.27
C ILE A 12 -14.21 -7.99 -1.51
N ASP A 13 -13.99 -8.54 -2.70
CA ASP A 13 -12.67 -9.03 -3.09
C ASP A 13 -11.65 -7.89 -3.12
N GLY A 14 -10.37 -8.22 -2.87
CA GLY A 14 -9.33 -7.22 -2.71
C GLY A 14 -9.15 -6.32 -3.93
N GLU A 15 -9.24 -6.87 -5.13
CA GLU A 15 -9.11 -6.11 -6.38
C GLU A 15 -10.26 -5.10 -6.54
N SER A 16 -11.50 -5.54 -6.33
CA SER A 16 -12.65 -4.65 -6.31
C SER A 16 -12.53 -3.60 -5.20
N LEU A 17 -11.99 -3.96 -4.04
CA LEU A 17 -11.73 -3.01 -2.96
C LEU A 17 -10.71 -1.95 -3.39
N ALA A 18 -9.60 -2.34 -4.00
CA ALA A 18 -8.56 -1.43 -4.49
C ALA A 18 -9.11 -0.40 -5.49
N ALA A 19 -10.08 -0.78 -6.32
CA ALA A 19 -10.68 0.12 -7.31
C ALA A 19 -11.54 1.26 -6.72
N VAL A 20 -12.08 1.13 -5.50
CA VAL A 20 -13.07 2.08 -4.93
C VAL A 20 -12.69 2.69 -3.58
N THR A 21 -11.58 2.31 -2.96
CA THR A 21 -11.34 2.63 -1.54
C THR A 21 -10.49 3.88 -1.31
N LYS A 22 -11.00 4.81 -0.48
CA LYS A 22 -10.18 5.67 0.40
C LYS A 22 -10.09 4.98 1.77
N PRO A 23 -8.92 4.50 2.23
CA PRO A 23 -8.82 3.59 3.37
C PRO A 23 -9.28 4.25 4.68
N LYS A 24 -10.20 3.59 5.40
CA LYS A 24 -10.48 3.83 6.82
C LYS A 24 -9.76 2.77 7.66
N ARG A 25 -8.99 3.23 8.65
CA ARG A 25 -8.02 2.47 9.44
C ARG A 25 -8.65 1.28 10.19
N LYS A 26 -8.11 0.08 10.00
CA LYS A 26 -7.89 -0.89 11.07
C LYS A 26 -6.39 -1.13 11.19
N ALA A 27 -5.81 -0.63 12.28
CA ALA A 27 -4.43 -0.96 12.66
C ALA A 27 -4.48 -2.20 13.55
N GLY A 28 -3.68 -3.22 13.23
CA GLY A 28 -3.50 -4.35 14.14
C GLY A 28 -2.61 -5.47 13.61
N ARG A 29 -1.44 -5.60 14.25
CA ARG A 29 -0.57 -6.79 14.39
C ARG A 29 0.09 -7.34 13.13
N ASP A 30 1.14 -6.65 12.70
CA ASP A 30 2.39 -7.25 12.20
C ASP A 30 3.41 -6.11 12.06
N GLU A 31 3.88 -5.60 13.20
CA GLU A 31 4.97 -4.62 13.22
C GLU A 31 6.31 -5.34 13.26
N PRO A 32 7.23 -5.08 12.31
CA PRO A 32 8.55 -5.68 12.32
C PRO A 32 9.31 -5.28 13.60
N ALA A 33 10.01 -6.24 14.20
CA ALA A 33 10.47 -6.22 15.59
C ALA A 33 11.44 -5.11 16.00
N LYS A 34 12.00 -4.33 15.06
CA LYS A 34 12.75 -3.07 15.24
C LYS A 34 13.21 -2.62 13.85
N GLN A 35 12.88 -1.39 13.44
CA GLN A 35 13.37 -0.80 12.19
C GLN A 35 13.78 0.67 12.42
N SER A 36 14.81 1.14 11.71
CA SER A 36 15.30 2.52 11.81
C SER A 36 14.51 3.52 10.96
N ALA A 37 13.71 3.04 9.99
CA ALA A 37 12.85 3.88 9.17
C ALA A 37 11.69 4.42 10.02
N ARG A 38 11.59 5.75 10.09
CA ARG A 38 10.61 6.45 10.95
C ARG A 38 9.27 6.69 10.25
N ASN A 39 9.27 6.80 8.92
CA ASN A 39 8.06 7.10 8.17
C ASN A 39 7.43 5.80 7.67
N ARG A 40 6.26 5.45 8.20
CA ARG A 40 5.49 4.26 7.83
C ARG A 40 4.07 4.66 7.49
N PHE A 41 3.60 4.23 6.33
CA PHE A 41 2.29 4.57 5.80
C PHE A 41 1.52 3.29 5.49
N PRO A 42 0.73 2.76 6.45
CA PRO A 42 -0.15 1.63 6.21
C PRO A 42 -1.22 1.98 5.17
N GLY A 43 -1.44 1.08 4.23
CA GLY A 43 -2.34 1.30 3.11
C GLY A 43 -2.72 0.01 2.38
N ILE A 44 -3.32 0.18 1.21
CA ILE A 44 -3.71 -0.90 0.31
C ILE A 44 -2.97 -0.72 -1.00
N VAL A 45 -2.38 -1.78 -1.54
CA VAL A 45 -1.83 -1.79 -2.89
C VAL A 45 -2.96 -1.56 -3.89
N THR A 46 -2.88 -0.52 -4.71
CA THR A 46 -3.90 -0.20 -5.70
C THR A 46 -3.49 -0.57 -7.11
N ARG A 47 -2.18 -0.63 -7.39
CA ARG A 47 -1.66 -0.99 -8.70
C ARG A 47 -0.26 -1.57 -8.60
N VAL A 48 0.03 -2.54 -9.46
CA VAL A 48 1.36 -3.12 -9.65
C VAL A 48 1.65 -3.18 -11.15
N ILE A 49 2.74 -2.57 -11.59
CA ILE A 49 3.20 -2.60 -12.97
C ILE A 49 4.59 -3.23 -12.95
N LYS A 50 4.75 -4.38 -13.60
CA LYS A 50 6.04 -5.08 -13.70
C LYS A 50 6.63 -4.87 -15.08
N ASP A 51 7.88 -4.42 -15.14
CA ASP A 51 8.69 -4.38 -16.37
C ASP A 51 9.73 -5.52 -16.32
N ARG A 52 10.83 -5.41 -17.07
CA ARG A 52 11.88 -6.43 -17.14
C ARG A 52 12.66 -6.58 -15.84
N VAL A 53 13.08 -5.46 -15.24
CA VAL A 53 13.97 -5.45 -14.04
C VAL A 53 13.32 -4.70 -12.88
N ALA A 54 12.47 -3.73 -13.18
CA ALA A 54 11.82 -2.90 -12.17
C ALA A 54 10.31 -3.14 -12.16
N ALA A 55 9.70 -2.76 -11.05
CA ALA A 55 8.27 -2.74 -10.90
C ALA A 55 7.84 -1.48 -10.14
N GLN A 56 6.75 -0.87 -10.61
CA GLN A 56 6.08 0.23 -9.92
C GLN A 56 4.94 -0.33 -9.09
N VAL A 57 4.90 0.04 -7.82
CA VAL A 57 3.81 -0.30 -6.90
C VAL A 57 3.18 0.97 -6.36
N GLU A 58 1.86 1.05 -6.45
CA GLU A 58 1.07 2.15 -5.91
C GLU A 58 0.34 1.69 -4.65
N ILE A 59 0.42 2.49 -3.59
CA ILE A 59 -0.23 2.25 -2.31
C ILE A 59 -1.09 3.46 -1.94
N GLN A 60 -2.37 3.23 -1.68
CA GLN A 60 -3.25 4.22 -1.07
C GLN A 60 -3.13 4.13 0.45
N ALA A 61 -2.56 5.16 1.08
CA ALA A 61 -2.38 5.26 2.53
C ALA A 61 -3.08 6.51 3.08
N GLY A 62 -4.26 6.33 3.67
CA GLY A 62 -5.12 7.44 4.08
C GLY A 62 -5.46 8.36 2.89
N PRO A 63 -5.25 9.68 2.99
CA PRO A 63 -5.48 10.61 1.89
C PRO A 63 -4.35 10.63 0.85
N HIS A 64 -3.24 9.94 1.10
CA HIS A 64 -2.04 10.01 0.25
C HIS A 64 -1.94 8.80 -0.67
N ARG A 65 -1.50 9.04 -1.91
CA ARG A 65 -1.07 8.01 -2.86
C ARG A 65 0.46 7.98 -2.85
N LEU A 66 1.04 6.86 -2.43
CA LEU A 66 2.48 6.62 -2.50
C LEU A 66 2.80 5.75 -3.71
N VAL A 67 3.89 6.07 -4.39
CA VAL A 67 4.42 5.28 -5.50
C VAL A 67 5.83 4.85 -5.14
N SER A 68 6.09 3.55 -5.24
CA SER A 68 7.40 2.95 -4.97
C SER A 68 7.90 2.26 -6.23
N LEU A 69 9.19 2.42 -6.51
CA LEU A 69 9.92 1.65 -7.50
C LEU A 69 10.70 0.56 -6.77
N LEU A 70 10.43 -0.68 -7.14
CA LEU A 70 11.02 -1.89 -6.58
C LEU A 70 11.69 -2.67 -7.70
N THR A 71 12.52 -3.65 -7.38
CA THR A 71 12.91 -4.65 -8.37
C THR A 71 11.72 -5.54 -8.71
N ARG A 72 11.69 -6.08 -9.92
CA ARG A 72 10.65 -7.04 -10.32
C ARG A 72 10.64 -8.24 -9.39
N GLU A 73 11.82 -8.76 -9.07
CA GLU A 73 12.02 -9.93 -8.22
C GLU A 73 11.42 -9.71 -6.83
N ALA A 74 11.62 -8.54 -6.22
CA ALA A 74 11.05 -8.24 -4.91
C ALA A 74 9.51 -8.23 -4.93
N VAL A 75 8.90 -7.73 -6.02
CA VAL A 75 7.44 -7.74 -6.16
C VAL A 75 6.91 -9.17 -6.39
N ASP A 76 7.66 -10.00 -7.10
CA ASP A 76 7.34 -11.42 -7.31
C ASP A 76 7.49 -12.23 -6.01
N GLU A 77 8.58 -12.06 -5.26
CA GLU A 77 8.83 -12.72 -3.98
C GLU A 77 7.79 -12.37 -2.91
N LEU A 78 7.37 -11.11 -2.87
CA LEU A 78 6.32 -10.63 -1.96
C LEU A 78 4.90 -10.90 -2.46
N ASP A 79 4.75 -11.47 -3.66
CA ASP A 79 3.49 -11.74 -4.35
C ASP A 79 2.53 -10.52 -4.34
N LEU A 80 3.07 -9.31 -4.50
CA LEU A 80 2.29 -8.08 -4.37
C LEU A 80 1.25 -7.97 -5.48
N LYS A 81 0.00 -7.75 -5.06
CA LYS A 81 -1.18 -7.63 -5.92
C LYS A 81 -2.09 -6.49 -5.45
N PRO A 82 -2.83 -5.85 -6.38
CA PRO A 82 -3.89 -4.93 -6.01
C PRO A 82 -4.86 -5.54 -4.99
N GLY A 83 -5.23 -4.77 -3.97
CA GLY A 83 -6.11 -5.19 -2.88
C GLY A 83 -5.40 -5.68 -1.62
N MET A 84 -4.09 -5.95 -1.70
CA MET A 84 -3.33 -6.40 -0.54
C MET A 84 -3.04 -5.27 0.45
N PRO A 85 -3.13 -5.53 1.77
CA PRO A 85 -2.61 -4.60 2.76
C PRO A 85 -1.08 -4.51 2.61
N ALA A 86 -0.54 -3.29 2.67
CA ALA A 86 0.89 -3.05 2.63
C ALA A 86 1.26 -1.84 3.49
N ILE A 87 2.53 -1.78 3.91
CA ILE A 87 3.06 -0.62 4.64
C ILE A 87 4.18 -0.04 3.79
N ALA A 88 3.96 1.16 3.24
CA ALA A 88 5.04 1.89 2.59
C ALA A 88 5.99 2.44 3.67
N VAL A 89 7.27 2.12 3.55
CA VAL A 89 8.30 2.52 4.51
C VAL A 89 9.29 3.44 3.82
N VAL A 90 9.51 4.64 4.35
CA VAL A 90 10.44 5.63 3.81
C VAL A 90 11.49 5.97 4.85
N LYS A 91 12.77 5.85 4.49
CA LYS A 91 13.87 6.25 5.36
C LYS A 91 13.89 7.78 5.47
N ALA A 92 14.06 8.30 6.69
CA ALA A 92 14.01 9.75 6.95
C ALA A 92 15.06 10.55 6.15
N THR A 93 16.19 9.92 5.80
CA THR A 93 17.26 10.51 4.98
C THR A 93 16.89 10.72 3.52
N ASN A 94 15.76 10.17 3.06
CA ASN A 94 15.31 10.23 1.67
C ASN A 94 14.05 11.11 1.52
N VAL A 95 13.84 12.04 2.45
CA VAL A 95 12.71 12.98 2.44
C VAL A 95 13.25 14.39 2.20
N SER A 96 12.69 15.06 1.19
CA SER A 96 12.92 16.49 0.94
C SER A 96 11.80 17.31 1.60
N VAL A 97 12.14 18.49 2.11
CA VAL A 97 11.18 19.46 2.66
C VAL A 97 11.17 20.68 1.76
N GLU A 98 9.99 21.04 1.28
CA GLU A 98 9.79 22.22 0.41
C GLU A 98 8.73 23.13 1.03
N LEU A 99 8.86 24.43 0.80
CA LEU A 99 7.82 25.40 1.17
C LEU A 99 6.81 25.53 0.01
N PRO A 100 5.53 25.78 0.30
CA PRO A 100 4.56 26.13 -0.73
C PRO A 100 5.04 27.35 -1.52
N ARG A 101 4.72 27.39 -2.81
CA ARG A 101 4.77 28.64 -3.58
C ARG A 101 3.43 29.36 -3.37
N ASP A 102 3.51 30.66 -3.11
CA ASP A 102 2.35 31.55 -3.02
C ASP A 102 1.53 31.56 -4.32
#